data_AF-A0A133NAS0-F1
#
_entry.id   AF-A0A133NAS0-F1
#
_cell.length_a   1.000
_cell.length_b   1.000
_cell.length_c   1.000
_cell.angle_alpha   90.00
_cell.angle_beta   90.00
_cell.angle_gamma   90.00
#
_symmetry.space_group_name_H-M   'P 1'
#
loop_
_entity.id
_entity.type
_entity.pdbx_description
1 polymer ?
#
loop_
_entity_poly.entity_id
_entity_poly.type
_entity_poly.pdbx_seq_one_letter_code
_entity_poly.pdbx_strand_id
1 'polypeptide(L)'
;MSKEQMYRKKFYKAVAYLEDCSDARIKNKLGVVKEVGTSTDSESWDLIMYSLDENLIKFYIDNKVVLSFGEDSPLISMFEGLILSMNEE
;
A
#
# COMPACT_ATOMS: atom_id res chain seq x y z
N MET A 1 20.52 1.73 -13.01
CA MET A 1 19.55 1.18 -12.03
C MET A 1 18.70 0.16 -12.75
N SER A 2 18.61 -1.08 -12.25
CA SER A 2 17.77 -2.12 -12.86
C SER A 2 16.27 -1.83 -12.64
N LYS A 3 15.39 -2.55 -13.35
CA LYS A 3 13.93 -2.39 -13.18
C LYS A 3 13.51 -2.77 -11.76
N GLU A 4 14.08 -3.83 -11.23
CA GLU A 4 13.84 -4.33 -9.87
C GLU A 4 14.28 -3.29 -8.82
N GLN A 5 15.46 -2.68 -9.00
CA GLN A 5 15.91 -1.60 -8.12
C GLN A 5 14.99 -0.38 -8.18
N MET A 6 14.43 -0.07 -9.35
CA MET A 6 13.44 1.00 -9.50
C MET A 6 12.12 0.66 -8.80
N TYR A 7 11.60 -0.56 -8.97
CA TYR A 7 10.38 -1.03 -8.30
C TYR A 7 10.53 -0.94 -6.79
N ARG A 8 11.64 -1.48 -6.27
CA ARG A 8 11.97 -1.42 -4.85
C ARG A 8 12.01 0.00 -4.31
N LYS A 9 12.65 0.93 -5.04
CA LYS A 9 12.70 2.34 -4.65
C LYS A 9 11.30 2.97 -4.58
N LYS A 10 10.44 2.70 -5.56
CA LYS A 10 9.05 3.22 -5.57
C LYS A 10 8.20 2.58 -4.47
N PHE A 11 8.36 1.27 -4.24
CA PHE A 11 7.70 0.54 -3.18
C PHE A 11 7.96 1.18 -1.82
N TYR A 12 9.24 1.39 -1.45
CA TYR A 12 9.54 2.00 -0.15
C TYR A 12 9.13 3.47 -0.03
N LYS A 13 9.02 4.20 -1.15
CA LYS A 13 8.39 5.53 -1.12
C LYS A 13 6.90 5.44 -0.75
N ALA A 14 6.19 4.48 -1.33
CA ALA A 14 4.78 4.25 -1.00
C ALA A 14 4.61 3.75 0.45
N VAL A 15 5.49 2.85 0.92
CA VAL A 15 5.50 2.41 2.33
C VAL A 15 5.70 3.60 3.27
N ALA A 16 6.72 4.43 3.04
CA ALA A 16 6.98 5.60 3.88
C ALA A 16 5.78 6.56 3.91
N TYR A 17 5.10 6.75 2.78
CA TYR A 17 3.87 7.53 2.70
C TYR A 17 2.73 6.91 3.53
N LEU A 18 2.51 5.60 3.40
CA LEU A 18 1.47 4.88 4.16
C LEU A 18 1.74 4.89 5.66
N GLU A 19 3.00 4.84 6.08
CA GLU A 19 3.39 4.95 7.49
C GLU A 19 3.17 6.37 8.04
N ASP A 20 3.49 7.41 7.26
CA ASP A 20 3.40 8.82 7.67
C ASP A 20 1.95 9.33 7.70
N CYS A 21 1.15 8.98 6.70
CA CYS A 21 -0.27 9.36 6.60
C CYS A 21 -1.21 8.34 7.28
N SER A 22 -0.70 7.47 8.15
CA SER A 22 -1.48 6.36 8.68
C SER A 22 -2.64 6.82 9.60
N ASP A 23 -3.86 6.78 9.08
CA ASP A 23 -5.10 6.93 9.86
C ASP A 23 -5.73 5.57 10.22
N ALA A 24 -5.30 4.48 9.57
CA ALA A 24 -5.77 3.12 9.78
C ALA A 24 -4.67 2.20 10.29
N ARG A 25 -5.01 1.34 11.28
CA ARG A 25 -4.11 0.33 11.86
C ARG A 25 -4.84 -0.97 12.12
N ILE A 26 -4.32 -2.08 11.58
CA ILE A 26 -4.82 -3.42 11.87
C ILE A 26 -3.91 -4.06 12.94
N LYS A 27 -4.54 -4.53 14.02
CA LYS A 27 -3.86 -5.18 15.14
C LYS A 27 -4.22 -6.65 15.23
N ASN A 28 -3.29 -7.48 15.67
CA ASN A 28 -3.60 -8.87 16.02
C ASN A 28 -4.41 -8.95 17.34
N LYS A 29 -4.81 -10.15 17.73
CA LYS A 29 -5.57 -10.41 18.98
C LYS A 29 -4.85 -9.96 20.26
N LEU A 30 -3.53 -9.77 20.21
CA LEU A 30 -2.71 -9.31 21.33
C LEU A 30 -2.52 -7.78 21.32
N GLY A 31 -3.15 -7.06 20.38
CA GLY A 31 -3.03 -5.61 20.25
C GLY A 31 -1.76 -5.12 19.54
N VAL A 32 -0.93 -6.03 19.02
CA VAL A 32 0.27 -5.69 18.25
C VAL A 32 -0.16 -5.25 16.85
N VAL A 33 0.33 -4.09 16.41
CA VAL A 33 0.08 -3.57 15.05
C VAL A 33 0.77 -4.50 14.05
N LYS A 34 0.01 -4.99 13.06
CA LYS A 34 0.50 -5.83 11.97
C LYS A 34 0.48 -5.09 10.65
N GLU A 35 -0.45 -4.16 10.47
CA GLU A 35 -0.56 -3.37 9.25
C GLU A 35 -0.90 -1.91 9.55
N VAL A 36 -0.34 -1.00 8.75
CA VAL A 36 -0.51 0.46 8.85
C VAL A 36 -0.79 1.04 7.47
N GLY A 37 -1.68 2.02 7.39
CA GLY A 37 -1.99 2.66 6.13
C GLY A 37 -3.16 3.62 6.24
N THR A 38 -3.88 3.78 5.14
CA THR A 38 -4.92 4.80 5.00
C THR A 38 -6.25 4.21 4.57
N SER A 39 -7.35 4.78 5.05
CA SER A 39 -8.66 4.60 4.41
C SER A 39 -8.75 5.43 3.14
N THR A 40 -9.35 4.88 2.08
CA THR A 40 -9.60 5.62 0.82
C THR A 40 -11.00 6.23 0.76
N ASP A 41 -11.90 5.79 1.63
CA ASP A 41 -13.25 6.28 1.81
C ASP A 41 -13.59 6.23 3.31
N SER A 42 -14.32 7.24 3.79
CA SER A 42 -14.71 7.34 5.19
C SER A 42 -15.91 6.44 5.55
N GLU A 43 -16.69 6.02 4.56
CA GLU A 43 -17.91 5.23 4.77
C GLU A 43 -17.70 3.72 4.53
N SER A 44 -16.74 3.35 3.67
CA SER A 44 -16.40 1.96 3.38
C SER A 44 -15.09 1.52 4.03
N TRP A 45 -14.96 0.21 4.27
CA TRP A 45 -13.73 -0.41 4.79
C TRP A 45 -12.69 -0.66 3.67
N ASP A 46 -12.57 0.31 2.77
CA ASP A 46 -11.67 0.28 1.63
C ASP A 46 -10.34 0.90 2.07
N LEU A 47 -9.31 0.04 2.20
CA LEU A 47 -8.05 0.41 2.84
C LEU A 47 -6.87 0.09 1.92
N ILE A 48 -5.84 0.93 1.99
CA ILE A 48 -4.51 0.62 1.46
C ILE A 48 -3.57 0.52 2.64
N MET A 49 -3.04 -0.68 2.87
CA MET A 49 -2.29 -1.03 4.07
C MET A 49 -0.92 -1.60 3.70
N TYR A 50 0.10 -1.26 4.48
CA TYR A 50 1.39 -1.93 4.47
C TYR A 50 1.44 -2.97 5.61
N SER A 51 1.75 -4.22 5.26
CA SER A 51 1.95 -5.32 6.20
C SER A 51 3.40 -5.34 6.69
N LEU A 52 3.59 -5.06 7.98
CA LEU A 52 4.89 -4.91 8.64
C LEU A 52 5.68 -6.23 8.66
N ASP A 53 5.00 -7.38 8.74
CA ASP A 53 5.66 -8.68 8.81
C ASP A 53 5.92 -9.30 7.44
N GLU A 54 5.03 -9.07 6.47
CA GLU A 54 5.07 -9.72 5.17
C GLU A 54 5.79 -8.86 4.11
N ASN A 55 6.04 -7.59 4.42
CA ASN A 55 6.59 -6.61 3.49
C ASN A 55 5.76 -6.48 2.19
N LEU A 56 4.43 -6.40 2.35
CA LEU A 56 3.46 -6.31 1.27
C LEU A 56 2.59 -5.06 1.44
N ILE A 57 2.28 -4.39 0.33
CA ILE A 57 1.15 -3.46 0.28
C ILE A 57 -0.09 -4.29 -0.07
N LYS A 58 -1.17 -4.10 0.69
CA LYS A 58 -2.45 -4.79 0.57
C LYS A 58 -3.57 -3.79 0.36
N PHE A 59 -4.49 -4.15 -0.52
CA PHE A 59 -5.70 -3.39 -0.80
C PHE A 59 -6.87 -4.19 -0.26
N TYR A 60 -7.65 -3.58 0.60
CA TYR A 60 -8.85 -4.15 1.19
C TYR A 60 -10.09 -3.53 0.55
N ILE A 61 -11.09 -4.36 0.26
CA ILE A 61 -12.46 -3.94 -0.03
C ILE A 61 -13.36 -4.80 0.84
N ASP A 62 -14.29 -4.19 1.58
CA ASP A 62 -15.20 -4.89 2.51
C ASP A 62 -14.46 -5.88 3.44
N ASN A 63 -13.34 -5.45 4.02
CA ASN A 63 -12.47 -6.26 4.89
C ASN A 63 -11.82 -7.49 4.23
N LYS A 64 -11.78 -7.56 2.89
CA LYS A 64 -11.11 -8.64 2.15
C LYS A 64 -9.94 -8.09 1.35
N VAL A 65 -8.79 -8.77 1.39
CA VAL A 65 -7.66 -8.45 0.53
C VAL A 65 -8.02 -8.78 -0.92
N VAL A 66 -8.10 -7.77 -1.77
CA VAL A 66 -8.37 -7.91 -3.21
C VAL A 66 -7.11 -7.87 -4.06
N LEU A 67 -6.06 -7.21 -3.56
CA LEU A 67 -4.75 -7.15 -4.19
C LEU A 67 -3.66 -7.08 -3.13
N SER A 68 -2.53 -7.74 -3.37
CA SER A 68 -1.32 -7.54 -2.59
C SER A 68 -0.07 -7.66 -3.46
N PHE A 69 0.96 -6.89 -3.13
CA PHE A 69 2.24 -6.96 -3.84
C PHE A 69 3.40 -6.49 -2.97
N GLY A 70 4.60 -7.01 -3.27
CA GLY A 70 5.85 -6.66 -2.62
C GLY A 70 6.77 -5.79 -3.47
N GLU A 71 7.99 -5.58 -2.98
CA GLU A 71 8.97 -4.65 -3.55
C GLU A 71 9.45 -4.97 -4.97
N ASP A 72 9.38 -6.24 -5.37
CA ASP A 72 9.82 -6.71 -6.69
C ASP A 72 8.71 -6.63 -7.75
N SER A 73 7.49 -6.23 -7.36
CA SER A 73 6.35 -6.21 -8.26
C SER A 73 6.36 -5.01 -9.20
N PRO A 74 6.13 -5.19 -10.51
CA PRO A 74 5.99 -4.07 -11.44
C PRO A 74 4.73 -3.23 -11.20
N LEU A 75 3.77 -3.73 -10.41
CA LEU A 75 2.49 -3.09 -10.14
C LEU A 75 2.66 -1.67 -9.59
N ILE A 76 3.67 -1.43 -8.74
CA ILE A 76 3.90 -0.08 -8.20
C ILE A 76 4.20 0.95 -9.29
N SER A 77 4.91 0.55 -10.35
CA SER A 77 5.17 1.44 -11.48
C SER A 77 3.96 1.60 -12.40
N MET A 78 3.12 0.55 -12.51
CA MET A 78 1.88 0.63 -13.27
C MET A 78 0.89 1.59 -12.60
N PHE A 79 0.77 1.54 -11.27
CA PHE A 79 -0.07 2.48 -10.51
C PHE A 79 0.42 3.91 -10.63
N GLU A 80 1.73 4.15 -10.46
CA GLU A 80 2.30 5.49 -10.64
C GLU A 80 2.01 6.03 -12.04
N GLY A 81 2.19 5.21 -13.08
CA GLY A 81 1.88 5.59 -14.46
C GLY A 81 0.40 5.94 -14.65
N LEU A 82 -0.51 5.12 -14.11
CA LEU A 82 -1.94 5.37 -14.18
C LEU A 82 -2.34 6.68 -13.47
N ILE A 83 -1.82 6.92 -12.26
CA ILE A 83 -2.10 8.12 -11.47
C ILE A 83 -1.59 9.37 -12.18
N LEU A 84 -0.36 9.33 -12.73
CA LEU A 84 0.19 10.45 -13.50
C LEU A 84 -0.68 10.77 -14.72
N SER A 85 -1.08 9.75 -15.49
CA SER A 85 -1.94 9.94 -16.67
C SER A 85 -3.36 10.44 -16.33
N MET A 86 -3.87 10.19 -15.12
CA MET A 86 -5.16 10.73 -14.67
C MET A 86 -5.07 12.19 -14.19
N ASN A 87 -3.88 12.63 -13.79
CA ASN A 87 -3.63 13.96 -13.25
C ASN A 87 -3.02 14.94 -14.28
N GLU A 88 -2.72 14.48 -15.49
CA GLU A 88 -2.37 15.33 -16.63
C GLU A 88 -3.67 15.87 -17.25
N GLU A 89 -3.93 17.17 -17.09
CA GLU A 89 -4.98 17.94 -17.80
C GLU A 89 -4.65 18.12 -19.29
#